data_AF-A0A8H5TCP6-F1
#
_entry.id   AF-A0A8H5TCP6-F1
#
_cell.length_a   1.000
_cell.length_b   1.000
_cell.length_c   1.000
_cell.angle_alpha   90.00
_cell.angle_beta   90.00
_cell.angle_gamma   90.00
#
_symmetry.space_group_name_H-M   'P 1'
#
loop_
_entity.id
_entity.type
_entity.pdbx_description
1 polymer ?
#
loop_
_entity_poly.entity_id
_entity_poly.type
_entity_poly.pdbx_seq_one_letter_code
_entity_poly.pdbx_strand_id
1 'polypeptide(L)'
;MLLKILVSLTAAVAVTASALDKPVGASGCRWEGTAPYCEGECQSGWTERGRSQCGDGSCCWTGSKALCCEDEDAVQKLVQQKKEEIGVDSCYWSGTAPYCDGECGGGEREEGRSQCGDGACCWTGSKALCCNDDDASRDL
;
A
#
# COMPACT_ATOMS: atom_id res chain seq x y z
N MET A 1 -14.20 56.03 -20.53
CA MET A 1 -13.66 55.01 -21.45
C MET A 1 -13.49 53.72 -20.69
N LEU A 2 -14.01 52.63 -21.27
CA LEU A 2 -14.25 51.34 -20.65
C LEU A 2 -12.96 50.65 -20.18
N LEU A 3 -12.88 50.32 -18.90
CA LEU A 3 -11.95 49.28 -18.42
C LEU A 3 -12.69 47.94 -18.51
N LYS A 4 -12.34 47.16 -19.53
CA LYS A 4 -12.94 45.87 -19.85
C LYS A 4 -12.62 44.88 -18.72
N ILE A 5 -13.63 44.47 -17.97
CA ILE A 5 -13.54 43.40 -16.98
C ILE A 5 -13.35 42.10 -17.74
N LEU A 6 -12.12 41.60 -17.78
CA LEU A 6 -11.78 40.28 -18.30
C LEU A 6 -12.29 39.24 -17.29
N VAL A 7 -13.52 38.78 -17.49
CA VAL A 7 -14.04 37.59 -16.81
C VAL A 7 -13.26 36.39 -17.35
N SER A 8 -12.18 36.03 -16.66
CA SER A 8 -11.50 34.77 -16.90
C SER A 8 -12.41 33.64 -16.42
N LEU A 9 -13.13 33.04 -17.36
CA LEU A 9 -13.84 31.78 -17.18
C LEU A 9 -12.79 30.68 -16.97
N THR A 10 -12.30 30.56 -15.74
CA THR A 10 -11.66 29.33 -15.30
C THR A 10 -12.76 28.29 -15.21
N ALA A 11 -12.90 27.48 -16.24
CA ALA A 11 -13.66 26.24 -16.17
C ALA A 11 -12.98 25.35 -15.13
N ALA A 12 -13.45 25.43 -13.89
CA ALA A 12 -13.10 24.46 -12.87
C ALA A 12 -13.74 23.14 -13.30
N VAL A 13 -12.96 22.31 -13.99
CA VAL A 13 -13.28 20.90 -14.17
C VAL A 13 -13.20 20.29 -12.77
N ALA A 14 -14.34 20.23 -12.09
CA ALA A 14 -14.47 19.49 -10.87
C ALA A 14 -14.35 18.00 -11.22
N VAL A 15 -13.13 17.48 -11.13
CA VAL A 15 -12.90 16.03 -11.08
C VAL A 15 -13.54 15.58 -9.77
N THR A 16 -14.76 15.09 -9.84
CA THR A 16 -15.39 14.41 -8.70
C THR A 16 -14.63 13.11 -8.50
N ALA A 17 -13.64 13.15 -7.61
CA ALA A 17 -13.00 11.95 -7.08
C ALA A 17 -14.03 11.21 -6.21
N SER A 18 -14.86 10.39 -6.85
CA SER A 18 -15.75 9.46 -6.17
C SER A 18 -15.23 8.06 -6.39
N ALA A 19 -14.31 7.64 -5.51
CA ALA A 19 -14.08 6.26 -5.05
C ALA A 19 -12.66 6.12 -4.49
N LEU A 20 -12.42 6.58 -3.27
CA LEU A 20 -11.33 6.01 -2.47
C LEU A 20 -11.57 6.11 -0.95
N ASP A 21 -12.81 5.95 -0.51
CA ASP A 21 -13.09 5.66 0.90
C ASP A 21 -13.53 4.20 1.00
N LYS A 22 -12.58 3.28 0.79
CA LYS A 22 -12.75 1.92 1.32
C LYS A 22 -12.41 2.02 2.81
N PRO A 23 -13.38 1.85 3.74
CA PRO A 23 -13.06 1.78 5.15
C PRO A 23 -12.14 0.56 5.33
N VAL A 24 -10.90 0.83 5.70
CA VAL A 24 -9.89 -0.18 6.01
C VAL A 24 -10.24 -0.78 7.38
N GLY A 25 -11.31 -1.58 7.41
CA GLY A 25 -11.56 -2.50 8.51
C GLY A 25 -10.57 -3.64 8.36
N ALA A 26 -9.58 -3.70 9.25
CA ALA A 26 -8.62 -4.79 9.46
C ALA A 26 -8.40 -5.72 8.23
N SER A 27 -7.37 -5.41 7.44
CA SER A 27 -6.75 -6.29 6.42
C SER A 27 -7.74 -7.27 5.75
N GLY A 28 -8.40 -6.78 4.71
CA GLY A 28 -9.09 -7.64 3.74
C GLY A 28 -10.44 -8.19 4.15
N CYS A 29 -11.05 -7.85 5.29
CA CYS A 29 -12.32 -8.47 5.73
C CYS A 29 -13.55 -7.52 5.68
N ARG A 30 -14.71 -8.05 5.28
CA ARG A 30 -16.01 -7.35 5.27
C ARG A 30 -17.18 -8.30 5.54
N TRP A 31 -18.23 -7.80 6.21
CA TRP A 31 -19.50 -8.52 6.35
C TRP A 31 -20.37 -8.38 5.10
N GLU A 32 -20.81 -9.51 4.55
CA GLU A 32 -21.76 -9.59 3.44
C GLU A 32 -23.14 -10.08 3.92
N GLY A 33 -24.19 -9.52 3.32
CA GLY A 33 -25.59 -9.75 3.66
C GLY A 33 -26.25 -8.52 4.30
N THR A 34 -27.50 -8.23 3.92
CA THR A 34 -28.20 -6.98 4.30
C THR A 34 -29.42 -7.29 5.17
N ALA A 35 -29.56 -6.62 6.31
CA ALA A 35 -30.76 -6.74 7.14
C ALA A 35 -32.00 -6.10 6.45
N PRO A 36 -33.23 -6.54 6.75
CA PRO A 36 -33.62 -7.49 7.80
C PRO A 36 -33.56 -8.98 7.40
N TYR A 37 -33.47 -9.30 6.11
CA TYR A 37 -33.42 -10.68 5.61
C TYR A 37 -32.05 -10.92 4.97
N CYS A 38 -31.18 -11.66 5.66
CA CYS A 38 -29.78 -11.76 5.27
C CYS A 38 -29.44 -13.08 4.59
N GLU A 39 -28.84 -12.99 3.41
CA GLU A 39 -28.26 -14.11 2.66
C GLU A 39 -26.77 -13.83 2.46
N GLY A 40 -26.01 -13.85 3.55
CA GLY A 40 -24.58 -13.58 3.53
C GLY A 40 -23.80 -14.68 2.83
N GLU A 41 -23.14 -14.33 1.73
CA GLU A 41 -22.27 -15.19 0.93
C GLU A 41 -21.02 -14.42 0.49
N CYS A 42 -19.89 -15.11 0.41
CA CYS A 42 -18.65 -14.53 -0.06
C CYS A 42 -18.53 -14.61 -1.58
N GLN A 43 -18.03 -13.53 -2.18
CA GLN A 43 -17.73 -13.49 -3.61
C GLN A 43 -16.53 -14.38 -3.95
N SER A 44 -16.39 -14.75 -5.22
CA SER A 44 -15.22 -15.50 -5.70
C SER A 44 -13.91 -14.78 -5.34
N GLY A 45 -12.96 -15.52 -4.76
CA GLY A 45 -11.68 -14.96 -4.28
C GLY A 45 -11.72 -14.46 -2.83
N TRP A 46 -12.84 -14.61 -2.14
CA TRP A 46 -12.99 -14.32 -0.72
C TRP A 46 -13.35 -15.58 0.05
N THR A 47 -12.78 -15.74 1.23
CA THR A 47 -13.02 -16.88 2.11
C THR A 47 -13.89 -16.46 3.28
N GLU A 48 -14.93 -17.25 3.55
CA GLU A 48 -15.75 -17.08 4.75
C GLU A 48 -14.95 -17.46 6.00
N ARG A 49 -14.81 -16.51 6.93
CA ARG A 49 -14.11 -16.71 8.22
C ARG A 49 -15.07 -16.73 9.41
N GLY A 50 -16.33 -16.40 9.21
CA GLY A 50 -17.34 -16.45 10.27
C GLY A 50 -18.72 -16.05 9.81
N ARG A 51 -19.69 -16.23 10.71
CA ARG A 51 -21.09 -15.81 10.51
C ARG A 51 -21.63 -15.09 11.73
N SER A 52 -22.52 -14.14 11.51
CA SER A 52 -23.17 -13.38 12.57
C SER A 52 -24.57 -12.92 12.15
N GLN A 53 -25.48 -12.80 13.11
CA GLN A 53 -26.80 -12.20 12.88
C GLN A 53 -26.70 -10.69 12.61
N CYS A 54 -25.70 -10.01 13.16
CA CYS A 54 -25.58 -8.56 13.05
C CYS A 54 -24.37 -8.12 12.23
N GLY A 55 -23.31 -8.94 12.23
CA GLY A 55 -22.03 -8.55 11.64
C GLY A 55 -21.51 -7.28 12.32
N ASP A 56 -21.26 -6.25 11.52
CA ASP A 56 -20.82 -4.90 11.93
C ASP A 56 -21.96 -3.86 11.94
N GLY A 57 -23.20 -4.27 11.70
CA GLY A 57 -24.33 -3.35 11.54
C GLY A 57 -25.65 -3.93 12.05
N SER A 58 -26.74 -3.57 11.37
CA SER A 58 -28.09 -3.97 11.76
C SER A 58 -28.29 -5.49 11.73
N CYS A 59 -28.97 -6.00 12.76
CA CYS A 59 -29.27 -7.43 12.91
C CYS A 59 -30.34 -7.92 11.93
N CYS A 60 -30.14 -9.14 11.44
CA CYS A 60 -31.12 -9.86 10.64
C CYS A 60 -32.29 -10.32 11.53
N TRP A 61 -33.50 -10.30 10.99
CA TRP A 61 -34.66 -11.00 11.55
C TRP A 61 -34.61 -12.48 11.18
N THR A 62 -34.21 -12.79 9.94
CA THR A 62 -33.94 -14.15 9.49
C THR A 62 -32.69 -14.20 8.61
N GLY A 63 -32.03 -15.35 8.58
CA GLY A 63 -30.79 -15.56 7.82
C GLY A 63 -29.54 -15.21 8.62
N SER A 64 -28.40 -14.96 7.97
CA SER A 64 -27.15 -14.53 8.63
C SER A 64 -26.24 -13.77 7.68
N LYS A 65 -25.36 -12.93 8.23
CA LYS A 65 -24.25 -12.31 7.48
C LYS A 65 -23.02 -13.19 7.53
N ALA A 66 -22.24 -13.18 6.46
CA ALA A 66 -20.95 -13.87 6.36
C ALA A 66 -19.80 -12.86 6.48
N LEU A 67 -18.80 -13.16 7.31
CA LEU A 67 -17.55 -12.40 7.33
C LEU A 67 -16.66 -12.97 6.24
N CYS A 68 -16.47 -12.20 5.19
CA CYS A 68 -15.69 -12.57 4.03
C CYS A 68 -14.35 -11.84 4.11
N CYS A 69 -13.26 -12.59 3.98
CA CYS A 69 -11.91 -12.03 3.96
C CYS A 69 -11.22 -12.36 2.64
N GLU A 70 -10.46 -11.41 2.11
CA GLU A 70 -9.48 -11.69 1.07
C GLU A 70 -8.50 -12.74 1.61
N ASP A 71 -8.16 -13.71 0.76
CA ASP A 71 -7.11 -14.64 1.11
C ASP A 71 -5.79 -13.88 1.12
N GLU A 72 -5.29 -13.59 2.33
CA GLU A 72 -3.96 -13.00 2.54
C GLU A 72 -2.89 -13.77 1.76
N ASP A 73 -3.04 -15.09 1.60
CA ASP A 73 -2.16 -15.93 0.79
C ASP A 73 -2.21 -15.59 -0.72
N ALA A 74 -3.34 -15.12 -1.24
CA ALA A 74 -3.45 -14.64 -2.62
C ALA A 74 -2.79 -13.26 -2.78
N VAL A 75 -2.96 -12.38 -1.79
CA VAL A 75 -2.28 -11.07 -1.75
C VAL A 75 -0.77 -11.26 -1.66
N GLN A 76 -0.27 -12.13 -0.78
CA GLN A 76 1.15 -12.42 -0.63
C GLN A 76 1.74 -13.06 -1.90
N LYS A 77 1.01 -13.94 -2.60
CA LYS A 77 1.45 -14.49 -3.89
C LYS A 77 1.58 -13.42 -4.97
N LEU A 78 0.65 -12.47 -5.04
CA LEU A 78 0.73 -11.34 -5.96
C LEU A 78 1.87 -10.39 -5.59
N VAL A 79 2.09 -10.14 -4.31
CA VAL A 79 3.23 -9.34 -3.82
C VAL A 79 4.55 -10.02 -4.16
N GLN A 80 4.66 -11.33 -3.96
CA GLN A 80 5.86 -12.10 -4.28
C GLN A 80 6.14 -12.12 -5.79
N GLN A 81 5.14 -12.41 -6.62
CA GLN A 81 5.29 -12.38 -8.08
C GLN A 81 5.74 -11.00 -8.59
N LYS A 82 5.20 -9.93 -7.99
CA LYS A 82 5.56 -8.57 -8.37
C LYS A 82 6.93 -8.14 -7.83
N LYS A 83 7.37 -8.70 -6.70
CA LYS A 83 8.73 -8.46 -6.15
C LYS A 83 9.80 -9.01 -7.09
N GLU A 84 9.58 -10.19 -7.66
CA GLU A 84 10.47 -10.82 -8.63
C GLU A 84 10.49 -10.07 -9.98
N GLU A 85 9.36 -9.51 -10.41
CA GLU A 85 9.27 -8.74 -11.66
C GLU A 85 9.88 -7.34 -11.54
N ILE A 86 9.70 -6.68 -10.39
CA ILE A 86 10.21 -5.31 -10.18
C ILE A 86 11.67 -5.31 -9.70
N GLY A 87 12.23 -6.48 -9.34
CA GLY A 87 13.62 -6.58 -8.90
C GLY A 87 13.87 -5.58 -7.77
N VAL A 88 12.98 -5.56 -6.78
CA VAL A 88 13.17 -4.68 -5.61
C VAL A 88 14.24 -5.34 -4.77
N ASP A 89 15.49 -5.23 -5.22
CA ASP A 89 16.67 -5.32 -4.38
C ASP A 89 16.34 -4.49 -3.14
N SER A 90 16.41 -5.09 -1.96
CA SER A 90 16.05 -4.41 -0.73
C SER A 90 17.14 -3.36 -0.44
N CYS A 91 17.05 -2.23 -1.13
CA CYS A 91 18.00 -1.16 -1.05
C CYS A 91 17.55 -0.15 -0.01
N TYR A 92 18.49 0.38 0.76
CA TYR A 92 18.24 1.46 1.71
C TYR A 92 19.42 2.42 1.76
N TRP A 93 19.16 3.67 2.14
CA TRP A 93 20.21 4.65 2.36
C TRP A 93 20.72 4.56 3.81
N SER A 94 21.98 4.14 3.97
CA SER A 94 22.70 4.13 5.24
C SER A 94 23.34 5.50 5.51
N GLY A 95 23.26 5.97 6.76
CA GLY A 95 23.81 7.24 7.24
C GLY A 95 22.73 8.28 7.59
N THR A 96 22.93 9.03 8.67
CA THR A 96 21.94 9.98 9.21
C THR A 96 22.46 11.41 9.20
N ALA A 97 21.68 12.35 8.66
CA ALA A 97 22.02 13.78 8.68
C ALA A 97 21.97 14.35 10.11
N PRO A 98 22.70 15.45 10.41
CA PRO A 98 23.49 16.28 9.51
C PRO A 98 24.92 15.79 9.26
N TYR A 99 25.43 14.83 10.03
CA TYR A 99 26.79 14.30 9.87
C TYR A 99 26.69 12.82 9.54
N CYS A 100 26.90 12.49 8.27
CA CYS A 100 26.65 11.14 7.77
C CYS A 100 27.95 10.34 7.68
N ASP A 101 27.89 9.09 8.08
CA ASP A 101 28.93 8.08 7.85
C ASP A 101 28.27 6.82 7.28
N GLY A 102 27.78 6.96 6.05
CA GLY A 102 27.06 5.88 5.38
C GLY A 102 27.99 4.74 4.99
N GLU A 103 27.68 3.56 5.51
CA GLU A 103 28.39 2.30 5.29
C GLU A 103 27.38 1.16 5.15
N CYS A 104 27.68 0.18 4.28
CA CYS A 104 26.87 -1.01 4.09
C CYS A 104 27.31 -2.14 5.02
N GLY A 105 26.35 -2.96 5.46
CA GLY A 105 26.61 -4.11 6.30
C GLY A 105 27.36 -5.23 5.56
N GLY A 106 27.82 -6.23 6.32
CA GLY A 106 28.44 -7.42 5.72
C GLY A 106 27.43 -8.21 4.87
N GLY A 107 27.77 -8.44 3.60
CA GLY A 107 26.90 -9.12 2.64
C GLY A 107 26.02 -8.18 1.80
N GLU A 108 26.08 -6.87 2.07
CA GLU A 108 25.44 -5.84 1.26
C GLU A 108 26.44 -5.24 0.27
N ARG A 109 25.92 -4.78 -0.86
CA ARG A 109 26.68 -4.09 -1.90
C ARG A 109 26.27 -2.61 -1.96
N GLU A 110 27.27 -1.73 -2.03
CA GLU A 110 27.03 -0.31 -2.27
C GLU A 110 26.74 -0.07 -3.75
N GLU A 111 25.53 0.42 -4.04
CA GLU A 111 25.10 0.81 -5.40
C GLU A 111 25.35 2.28 -5.71
N GLY A 112 25.50 3.09 -4.67
CA GLY A 112 25.61 4.52 -4.86
C GLY A 112 25.87 5.27 -3.59
N ARG A 113 26.18 6.56 -3.76
CA ARG A 113 26.52 7.46 -2.67
C ARG A 113 25.91 8.82 -2.94
N SER A 114 25.32 9.43 -1.91
CA SER A 114 24.61 10.71 -2.04
C SER A 114 24.75 11.54 -0.78
N GLN A 115 24.75 12.87 -0.92
CA GLN A 115 24.68 13.77 0.24
C GLN A 115 23.31 13.72 0.93
N CYS A 116 22.24 13.39 0.21
CA CYS A 116 20.89 13.41 0.76
C CYS A 116 20.28 12.02 0.88
N GLY A 117 20.61 11.13 -0.07
CA GLY A 117 19.92 9.86 -0.21
C GLY A 117 18.44 10.10 -0.50
N ASP A 118 17.58 9.44 0.27
CA ASP A 118 16.11 9.58 0.27
C ASP A 118 15.58 10.58 1.31
N GLY A 119 16.45 11.27 2.04
CA GLY A 119 16.08 12.11 3.18
C GLY A 119 16.88 13.39 3.31
N ALA A 120 17.01 13.88 4.54
CA ALA A 120 17.70 15.13 4.84
C ALA A 120 19.18 15.09 4.42
N CYS A 121 19.71 16.19 3.91
CA CYS A 121 21.08 16.26 3.41
C CYS A 121 22.12 16.36 4.53
N CYS A 122 23.26 15.70 4.33
CA CYS A 122 24.43 15.80 5.19
C CYS A 122 25.11 17.16 4.99
N TRP A 123 25.54 17.80 6.08
CA TRP A 123 26.47 18.93 6.05
C TRP A 123 27.89 18.45 5.79
N THR A 124 28.27 17.31 6.38
CA THR A 124 29.52 16.63 6.08
C THR A 124 29.30 15.12 5.98
N GLY A 125 30.18 14.47 5.22
CA GLY A 125 30.09 13.04 4.93
C GLY A 125 29.05 12.72 3.84
N SER A 126 28.63 11.47 3.74
CA SER A 126 27.69 11.00 2.70
C SER A 126 26.91 9.77 3.16
N LYS A 127 25.77 9.53 2.53
CA LYS A 127 24.99 8.29 2.68
C LYS A 127 25.38 7.29 1.61
N ALA A 128 25.37 6.00 1.95
CA ALA A 128 25.58 4.89 1.02
C ALA A 128 24.23 4.23 0.71
N LEU A 129 23.96 3.93 -0.55
CA LEU A 129 22.82 3.13 -0.98
C LEU A 129 23.26 1.67 -0.92
N CYS A 130 22.74 0.93 0.05
CA CYS A 130 23.12 -0.43 0.36
C CYS A 130 22.01 -1.37 -0.07
N CYS A 131 22.34 -2.37 -0.87
CA CYS A 131 21.40 -3.36 -1.39
C CYS A 131 21.88 -4.77 -1.01
N ASN A 132 20.94 -5.65 -0.65
CA ASN A 132 21.26 -7.07 -0.48
C ASN A 132 21.34 -7.72 -1.87
N ASP A 133 22.42 -8.46 -2.12
CA ASP A 133 22.51 -9.35 -3.28
C ASP A 133 21.74 -10.65 -2.94
N ASP A 134 20.41 -10.63 -2.94
CA ASP A 134 19.58 -11.82 -2.70
C ASP A 134 19.71 -12.87 -3.85
N ASP A 135 20.49 -12.58 -4.90
CA ASP A 135 20.66 -13.42 -6.09
C ASP A 135 22.02 -14.15 -6.20
N ALA A 136 22.81 -14.28 -5.13
CA ALA A 136 24.04 -15.09 -5.14
C ALA A 136 23.81 -16.62 -5.22
N SER A 137 22.60 -17.11 -5.50
CA SER A 137 22.28 -18.55 -5.58
C SER A 137 21.44 -18.96 -6.80
N ARG A 138 21.35 -18.13 -7.84
CA ARG A 138 20.63 -18.48 -9.09
C ARG A 138 21.50 -19.10 -10.20
N ASP A 139 22.80 -19.26 -9.98
CA ASP A 139 23.73 -19.89 -10.94
C ASP A 139 24.53 -21.08 -10.36
N LEU A 140 23.85 -22.00 -9.65
CA LEU A 140 24.36 -23.36 -9.39
C LEU A 140 23.37 -24.44 -9.82
#